data_AF-A0A932IKC2-F1
#
_entry.id   AF-A0A932IKC2-F1
#
_cell.length_a   1.000
_cell.length_b   1.000
_cell.length_c   1.000
_cell.angle_alpha   90.00
_cell.angle_beta   90.00
_cell.angle_gamma   90.00
#
_symmetry.space_group_name_H-M   'P 1'
#
loop_
_entity.id
_entity.type
_entity.pdbx_description
1 polymer ?
#
loop_
_entity_poly.entity_id
_entity_poly.type
_entity_poly.pdbx_seq_one_letter_code
_entity_poly.pdbx_strand_id
1 'polypeptide(L)'
;MSAFDLARSLEAAAARFGPRTERTPRADRGASRLDPRVERRLHALLRGQDRPAIATVVAELRRFCGPRRLRAPSRATVYNAIARVPSHAYAFAELPAYVRDALYNLDGSATVPGHQLAFYAFQYGDTRAMSFAAGLPWIDLVHADHLRGWRPRSHGLLRAVLARRGIA
;
A
#
# COMPACT_ATOMS: atom_id res chain seq x y z
N MET A 1 38.29 -13.40 -21.72
CA MET A 1 38.67 -13.69 -20.32
C MET A 1 37.62 -13.06 -19.41
N SER A 2 36.76 -13.86 -18.80
CA SER A 2 35.68 -13.36 -17.91
C SER A 2 36.30 -12.88 -16.61
N ALA A 3 36.21 -11.58 -16.32
CA ALA A 3 36.81 -10.93 -15.16
C ALA A 3 35.99 -11.12 -13.85
N PHE A 4 34.97 -11.98 -13.86
CA PHE A 4 34.11 -12.22 -12.72
C PHE A 4 34.10 -13.70 -12.36
N ASP A 5 34.79 -14.01 -11.26
CA ASP A 5 34.76 -15.33 -10.62
C ASP A 5 33.75 -15.31 -9.48
N LEU A 6 32.56 -15.85 -9.79
CA LEU A 6 31.45 -15.95 -8.86
C LEU A 6 31.81 -16.83 -7.65
N ALA A 7 32.58 -17.89 -7.86
CA ALA A 7 32.94 -18.83 -6.79
C ALA A 7 33.82 -18.14 -5.75
N ARG A 8 34.84 -17.41 -6.21
CA ARG A 8 35.74 -16.65 -5.33
C ARG A 8 35.03 -15.52 -4.57
N SER A 9 34.02 -14.92 -5.19
CA SER A 9 33.20 -13.88 -4.54
C SER A 9 32.31 -14.46 -3.43
N LEU A 10 31.75 -15.65 -3.65
CA LEU A 10 30.92 -16.35 -2.66
C LEU A 10 31.75 -16.85 -1.47
N GLU A 11 32.95 -17.37 -1.71
CA GLU A 11 33.88 -17.78 -0.64
C GLU A 11 34.31 -16.61 0.25
N ALA A 12 34.66 -15.47 -0.37
CA ALA A 12 35.00 -14.26 0.36
C ALA A 12 33.82 -13.74 1.21
N ALA A 13 32.58 -13.83 0.70
CA ALA A 13 31.39 -13.47 1.45
C ALA A 13 31.15 -14.43 2.64
N ALA A 14 31.27 -15.73 2.42
CA ALA A 14 31.10 -16.74 3.47
C ALA A 14 32.13 -16.56 4.62
N ALA A 15 33.38 -16.29 4.27
CA ALA A 15 34.45 -16.03 5.25
C ALA A 15 34.22 -14.75 6.07
N ARG A 16 33.59 -13.74 5.48
CA ARG A 16 33.39 -12.42 6.12
C ARG A 16 32.18 -12.38 7.04
N PHE A 17 31.18 -13.22 6.81
CA PHE A 17 29.90 -13.14 7.53
C PHE A 17 29.54 -14.37 8.39
N GLY A 18 30.30 -15.47 8.31
CA GLY A 18 30.10 -16.67 9.13
C GLY A 18 28.79 -17.44 8.84
N PRO A 19 28.58 -18.61 9.47
CA PRO A 19 27.46 -19.54 9.17
C PRO A 19 26.07 -19.06 9.62
N ARG A 20 25.95 -17.86 10.20
CA ARG A 20 24.68 -17.28 10.65
C ARG A 20 24.52 -15.86 10.15
N THR A 21 24.29 -15.74 8.84
CA THR A 21 23.79 -14.52 8.19
C THR A 21 22.28 -14.43 8.16
N GLU A 22 21.57 -15.39 8.75
CA GLU A 22 20.15 -15.25 8.99
C GLU A 22 19.96 -14.30 10.18
N ARG A 23 19.80 -13.01 9.90
CA ARG A 23 19.15 -12.09 10.83
C ARG A 23 17.86 -12.76 11.27
N THR A 24 17.79 -13.27 12.49
CA THR A 24 16.57 -13.82 13.06
C THR A 24 15.49 -12.75 12.91
N PRO A 25 14.47 -12.96 12.05
CA PRO A 25 13.44 -11.97 11.88
C PRO A 25 12.76 -11.81 13.24
N ARG A 26 12.69 -10.58 13.73
CA ARG A 26 11.92 -10.27 14.94
C ARG A 26 10.51 -10.83 14.74
N ALA A 27 10.09 -11.78 15.57
CA ALA A 27 8.81 -12.49 15.43
C ALA A 27 7.59 -11.54 15.33
N ASP A 28 7.75 -10.33 15.88
CA ASP A 28 6.75 -9.25 15.91
C ASP A 28 6.71 -8.35 14.66
N ARG A 29 7.40 -8.70 13.56
CA ARG A 29 7.43 -7.84 12.36
C ARG A 29 6.04 -7.70 11.73
N GLY A 30 5.37 -6.59 12.03
CA GLY A 30 4.23 -6.07 11.27
C GLY A 30 2.86 -6.65 11.62
N ALA A 31 2.79 -7.77 12.33
CA ALA A 31 1.52 -8.38 12.74
C ALA A 31 0.73 -7.42 13.66
N SER A 32 -0.54 -7.23 13.33
CA SER A 32 -1.44 -6.41 14.11
C SER A 32 -1.66 -7.05 15.47
N ARG A 33 -1.47 -6.28 16.54
CA ARG A 33 -1.81 -6.70 17.92
C ARG A 33 -3.30 -6.51 18.24
N LEU A 34 -4.10 -6.21 17.22
CA LEU A 34 -5.55 -6.07 17.35
C LEU A 34 -6.21 -7.43 17.32
N ASP A 35 -7.33 -7.55 18.04
CA ASP A 35 -8.22 -8.68 17.85
C ASP A 35 -8.66 -8.74 16.36
N PRO A 36 -8.62 -9.91 15.70
CA PRO A 36 -8.95 -10.04 14.28
C PRO A 36 -10.34 -9.49 13.90
N ARG A 37 -11.31 -9.52 14.82
CA ARG A 37 -12.65 -8.96 14.60
C ARG A 37 -12.60 -7.43 14.56
N VAL A 38 -11.80 -6.82 15.43
CA VAL A 38 -11.56 -5.37 15.46
C VAL A 38 -10.79 -4.93 14.23
N GLU A 39 -9.80 -5.70 13.81
CA GLU A 39 -9.03 -5.43 12.60
C GLU A 39 -9.90 -5.48 11.33
N ARG A 40 -10.73 -6.52 11.17
CA ARG A 40 -11.68 -6.57 10.04
C ARG A 40 -12.63 -5.38 10.04
N ARG A 41 -13.16 -4.99 11.20
CA ARG A 41 -14.03 -3.81 11.31
C ARG A 41 -13.30 -2.51 10.97
N LEU A 42 -12.06 -2.36 11.44
CA LEU A 42 -11.20 -1.23 11.12
C LEU A 42 -10.93 -1.14 9.61
N HIS A 43 -10.60 -2.25 8.96
CA HIS A 43 -10.40 -2.30 7.51
C HIS A 43 -11.67 -1.86 6.76
N ALA A 44 -12.84 -2.37 7.17
CA ALA A 44 -14.11 -1.98 6.55
C ALA A 44 -14.39 -0.47 6.67
N LEU A 45 -14.06 0.14 7.81
CA LEU A 45 -14.23 1.59 8.02
C LEU A 45 -13.23 2.43 7.20
N LEU A 46 -12.03 1.90 6.94
CA LEU A 46 -10.97 2.63 6.23
C LEU A 46 -11.03 2.45 4.70
N ARG A 47 -11.70 1.42 4.19
CA ARG A 47 -11.77 1.11 2.74
C ARG A 47 -12.80 1.93 1.96
N GLY A 48 -13.39 2.96 2.57
CA GLY A 48 -14.28 3.88 1.86
C GLY A 48 -13.59 4.66 0.74
N GLN A 49 -14.39 5.33 -0.09
CA GLN A 49 -13.91 6.16 -1.19
C GLN A 49 -13.06 7.35 -0.70
N ASP A 50 -13.60 8.08 0.28
CA ASP A 50 -12.96 9.23 0.91
C ASP A 50 -12.37 8.90 2.27
N ARG A 51 -11.38 9.69 2.68
CA ARG A 51 -10.72 9.51 3.96
C ARG A 51 -11.70 9.83 5.09
N PRO A 52 -12.07 8.85 5.95
CA PRO A 52 -12.95 9.14 7.06
C PRO A 52 -12.21 9.98 8.11
N ALA A 53 -12.97 10.81 8.84
CA ALA A 53 -12.44 11.45 10.04
C ALA A 53 -12.03 10.37 11.06
N ILE A 54 -10.75 10.38 11.46
CA ILE A 54 -10.20 9.36 12.37
C ILE A 54 -10.92 9.33 13.71
N ALA A 55 -11.44 10.47 14.17
CA ALA A 55 -12.28 10.54 15.37
C ALA A 55 -13.55 9.68 15.22
N THR A 56 -14.22 9.73 14.07
CA THR A 56 -15.39 8.92 13.75
C THR A 56 -15.04 7.43 13.70
N VAL A 57 -13.92 7.06 13.06
CA VAL A 57 -13.43 5.67 13.03
C VAL A 57 -13.21 5.14 14.44
N VAL A 58 -12.56 5.91 15.32
CA VAL A 58 -12.31 5.51 16.71
C VAL A 58 -13.61 5.40 17.50
N ALA A 59 -14.56 6.32 17.33
CA ALA A 59 -15.87 6.26 17.98
C ALA A 59 -16.65 5.00 17.58
N GLU A 60 -16.68 4.68 16.28
CA GLU A 60 -17.31 3.47 15.76
C GLU A 60 -16.64 2.19 16.28
N LEU A 61 -15.31 2.16 16.36
CA LEU A 61 -14.59 1.03 16.93
C LEU A 61 -14.86 0.86 18.42
N ARG A 62 -14.96 1.95 19.19
CA ARG A 62 -15.34 1.89 20.62
C ARG A 62 -16.74 1.32 20.79
N ARG A 63 -17.72 1.79 20.00
CA ARG A 63 -19.09 1.26 19.99
C ARG A 63 -19.12 -0.23 19.63
N PHE A 64 -18.32 -0.65 18.65
CA PHE A 64 -18.21 -2.05 18.25
C PHE A 64 -17.59 -2.94 19.35
N CYS A 65 -16.54 -2.45 20.02
CA CYS A 65 -15.79 -3.21 21.02
C CYS A 65 -16.52 -3.35 22.36
N GLY A 66 -17.26 -2.33 22.80
CA GLY A 66 -17.91 -2.27 24.13
C GLY A 66 -18.78 -3.50 24.45
N PRO A 67 -19.84 -3.78 23.66
CA PRO A 67 -20.71 -4.94 23.89
C PRO A 67 -19.98 -6.29 23.80
N ARG A 68 -18.82 -6.34 23.14
CA ARG A 68 -18.03 -7.55 22.89
C ARG A 68 -16.89 -7.74 23.90
N ARG A 69 -16.74 -6.83 24.87
CA ARG A 69 -15.63 -6.80 25.85
C ARG A 69 -14.24 -6.85 25.18
N LEU A 70 -14.11 -6.24 24.00
CA LEU A 70 -12.84 -6.15 23.27
C LEU A 70 -12.10 -4.85 23.62
N ARG A 71 -10.77 -4.87 23.53
CA ARG A 71 -9.96 -3.66 23.71
C ARG A 71 -10.08 -2.75 22.49
N ALA A 72 -10.65 -1.56 22.68
CA ALA A 72 -10.73 -0.56 21.62
C ALA A 72 -9.34 0.00 21.26
N PRO A 73 -9.03 0.19 19.97
CA PRO A 73 -7.76 0.76 19.54
C PRO A 73 -7.64 2.24 19.89
N SER A 74 -6.41 2.70 20.13
CA SER A 74 -6.11 4.12 20.26
C SER A 74 -6.08 4.81 18.88
N ARG A 75 -6.13 6.15 18.86
CA ARG A 75 -5.92 6.92 17.61
C ARG A 75 -4.60 6.56 16.93
N ALA A 76 -3.50 6.47 17.69
CA ALA A 76 -2.19 6.09 17.15
C ALA A 76 -2.22 4.69 16.52
N THR A 77 -2.94 3.76 17.15
CA THR A 77 -3.15 2.41 16.60
C THR A 77 -3.89 2.44 15.27
N VAL A 78 -4.90 3.29 15.12
CA VAL A 78 -5.61 3.49 13.86
C VAL A 78 -4.68 4.06 12.79
N TYR A 79 -3.89 5.09 13.09
CA TYR A 79 -2.91 5.64 12.13
C TYR A 79 -1.89 4.59 11.67
N ASN A 80 -1.32 3.83 12.61
CA ASN A 80 -0.37 2.76 12.27
C ASN A 80 -1.02 1.65 11.43
N ALA A 81 -2.31 1.41 11.59
CA ALA A 81 -3.03 0.42 10.81
C ALA A 81 -3.28 0.85 9.37
N ILE A 82 -3.34 2.16 9.06
CA ILE A 82 -3.55 2.68 7.68
C ILE A 82 -2.51 2.09 6.72
N ALA A 83 -1.24 2.00 7.14
CA ALA A 83 -0.17 1.42 6.35
C ALA A 83 -0.32 -0.09 6.07
N ARG A 84 -1.20 -0.78 6.82
CA ARG A 84 -1.43 -2.23 6.71
C ARG A 84 -2.77 -2.60 6.10
N VAL A 85 -3.69 -1.64 5.95
CA VAL A 85 -4.99 -1.91 5.31
C VAL A 85 -4.71 -2.31 3.87
N PRO A 86 -5.13 -3.50 3.40
CA PRO A 86 -4.92 -3.88 2.01
C PRO A 86 -5.55 -2.86 1.05
N SER A 87 -4.82 -2.49 0.01
CA SER A 87 -5.36 -1.72 -1.11
C SER A 87 -6.49 -2.48 -1.79
N HIS A 88 -7.30 -1.76 -2.56
CA HIS A 88 -8.26 -2.41 -3.46
C HIS A 88 -7.53 -3.24 -4.52
N ALA A 89 -8.27 -4.18 -5.10
CA ALA A 89 -7.80 -5.08 -6.14
C ALA A 89 -8.72 -4.90 -7.34
N TYR A 90 -8.15 -4.66 -8.50
CA TYR A 90 -8.87 -4.38 -9.74
C TYR A 90 -8.57 -5.47 -10.76
N ALA A 91 -9.60 -6.06 -11.35
CA ALA A 91 -9.41 -6.97 -12.47
C ALA A 91 -8.91 -6.19 -13.68
N PHE A 92 -7.77 -6.59 -14.27
CA PHE A 92 -7.18 -5.88 -15.39
C PHE A 92 -8.14 -5.74 -16.58
N ALA A 93 -8.90 -6.81 -16.87
CA ALA A 93 -9.89 -6.84 -17.95
C ALA A 93 -11.02 -5.79 -17.79
N GLU A 94 -11.36 -5.40 -16.57
CA GLU A 94 -12.41 -4.43 -16.26
C GLU A 94 -11.92 -2.97 -16.31
N LEU A 95 -10.59 -2.77 -16.34
CA LEU A 95 -10.03 -1.42 -16.41
C LEU A 95 -10.29 -0.79 -17.78
N PRO A 96 -10.54 0.53 -17.86
CA PRO A 96 -10.64 1.22 -19.14
C PRO A 96 -9.37 1.05 -19.98
N ALA A 97 -9.53 1.02 -21.31
CA ALA A 97 -8.41 0.80 -22.24
C ALA A 97 -7.23 1.76 -21.99
N TYR A 98 -7.51 3.05 -21.84
CA TYR A 98 -6.50 4.08 -21.56
C TYR A 98 -5.75 3.86 -20.24
N VAL A 99 -6.34 3.17 -19.26
CA VAL A 99 -5.66 2.78 -18.01
C VAL A 99 -4.79 1.53 -18.23
N ARG A 100 -5.29 0.56 -19.01
CA ARG A 100 -4.53 -0.64 -19.35
C ARG A 100 -3.28 -0.33 -20.15
N ASP A 101 -3.34 0.68 -21.03
CA ASP A 101 -2.19 1.14 -21.82
C ASP A 101 -1.04 1.67 -20.92
N ALA A 102 -1.36 2.19 -19.73
CA ALA A 102 -0.37 2.59 -18.74
C ALA A 102 0.31 1.41 -18.00
N LEU A 103 -0.28 0.21 -18.09
CA LEU A 103 0.11 -1.02 -17.40
C LEU A 103 0.79 -2.01 -18.35
N TYR A 104 1.77 -1.52 -19.10
CA TYR A 104 2.40 -2.18 -20.26
C TYR A 104 3.07 -3.56 -20.03
N ASN A 105 3.14 -4.05 -18.78
CA ASN A 105 3.81 -5.32 -18.42
C ASN A 105 2.86 -6.37 -17.80
N LEU A 106 1.54 -6.16 -17.84
CA LEU A 106 0.60 -7.07 -17.20
C LEU A 106 -0.13 -7.96 -18.22
N ASP A 107 -0.28 -9.23 -17.87
CA ASP A 107 -1.17 -10.15 -18.57
C ASP A 107 -2.64 -9.76 -18.33
N GLY A 108 -3.49 -10.02 -19.33
CA GLY A 108 -4.92 -9.68 -19.33
C GLY A 108 -5.73 -10.34 -18.20
N SER A 109 -5.21 -11.41 -17.61
CA SER A 109 -5.83 -12.12 -16.47
C SER A 109 -5.45 -11.57 -15.09
N ALA A 110 -4.52 -10.60 -15.03
CA ALA A 110 -3.95 -10.14 -13.78
C ALA A 110 -4.96 -9.34 -12.91
N THR A 111 -4.78 -9.44 -11.60
CA THR A 111 -5.39 -8.52 -10.63
C THR A 111 -4.36 -7.47 -10.23
N VAL A 112 -4.74 -6.19 -10.32
CA VAL A 112 -3.85 -5.05 -10.07
C VAL A 112 -4.19 -4.43 -8.71
N PRO A 113 -3.24 -4.35 -7.77
CA PRO A 113 -3.42 -3.57 -6.56
C PRO A 113 -3.65 -2.08 -6.87
N GLY A 114 -4.63 -1.45 -6.22
CA GLY A 114 -5.03 -0.07 -6.48
C GLY A 114 -3.90 0.94 -6.32
N HIS A 115 -2.99 0.72 -5.39
CA HIS A 115 -1.82 1.57 -5.22
C HIS A 115 -0.82 1.47 -6.38
N GLN A 116 -0.67 0.28 -6.98
CA GLN A 116 0.13 0.11 -8.21
C GLN A 116 -0.59 0.73 -9.41
N LEU A 117 -1.90 0.55 -9.50
CA LEU A 117 -2.72 1.17 -10.54
C LEU A 117 -2.56 2.70 -10.55
N ALA A 118 -2.68 3.33 -9.38
CA ALA A 118 -2.44 4.76 -9.21
C ALA A 118 -1.02 5.14 -9.63
N PHE A 119 0.00 4.39 -9.17
CA PHE A 119 1.39 4.63 -9.52
C PHE A 119 1.63 4.63 -11.03
N TYR A 120 1.24 3.56 -11.73
CA TYR A 120 1.47 3.44 -13.17
C TYR A 120 0.69 4.49 -13.96
N ALA A 121 -0.56 4.76 -13.58
CA ALA A 121 -1.38 5.77 -14.24
C ALA A 121 -0.79 7.19 -14.10
N PHE A 122 -0.29 7.59 -12.93
CA PHE A 122 0.36 8.89 -12.75
C PHE A 122 1.76 8.97 -13.38
N GLN A 123 2.47 7.85 -13.47
CA GLN A 123 3.86 7.80 -13.92
C GLN A 123 4.00 7.67 -15.45
N TYR A 124 3.12 6.89 -16.08
CA TYR A 124 3.20 6.49 -17.49
C TYR A 124 1.90 6.67 -18.28
N GLY A 125 0.77 6.88 -17.60
CA GLY A 125 -0.53 7.04 -18.25
C GLY A 125 -0.69 8.38 -18.96
N ASP A 126 -1.70 8.45 -19.83
CA ASP A 126 -2.17 9.70 -20.42
C ASP A 126 -3.03 10.50 -19.40
N THR A 127 -3.52 11.68 -19.80
CA THR A 127 -4.35 12.52 -18.94
C THR A 127 -5.64 11.82 -18.49
N ARG A 128 -6.19 10.88 -19.28
CA ARG A 128 -7.41 10.14 -18.93
C ARG A 128 -7.11 9.11 -17.84
N ALA A 129 -5.99 8.38 -17.96
CA ALA A 129 -5.52 7.46 -16.95
C ALA A 129 -5.21 8.17 -15.63
N MET A 130 -4.56 9.35 -15.70
CA MET A 130 -4.32 10.18 -14.52
C MET A 130 -5.63 10.64 -13.86
N SER A 131 -6.61 11.08 -14.65
CA SER A 131 -7.93 11.48 -14.14
C SER A 131 -8.67 10.33 -13.47
N PHE A 132 -8.59 9.13 -14.06
CA PHE A 132 -9.14 7.92 -13.45
C PHE A 132 -8.45 7.60 -12.12
N ALA A 133 -7.11 7.63 -12.10
CA ALA A 133 -6.32 7.35 -10.91
C ALA A 133 -6.60 8.34 -9.78
N ALA A 134 -6.81 9.63 -10.08
CA ALA A 134 -7.17 10.64 -9.09
C ALA A 134 -8.51 10.35 -8.37
N GLY A 135 -9.40 9.60 -9.03
CA GLY A 135 -10.67 9.12 -8.50
C GLY A 135 -10.59 7.81 -7.72
N LEU A 136 -9.42 7.20 -7.56
CA LEU A 136 -9.29 5.97 -6.77
C LEU A 136 -9.56 6.20 -5.27
N PRO A 137 -9.95 5.16 -4.51
CA PRO A 137 -10.12 5.25 -3.07
C PRO A 137 -8.89 5.83 -2.37
N TRP A 138 -9.11 6.63 -1.33
CA TRP A 138 -8.03 7.38 -0.66
C TRP A 138 -6.90 6.48 -0.16
N ILE A 139 -7.20 5.25 0.27
CA ILE A 139 -6.21 4.30 0.78
C ILE A 139 -5.23 3.89 -0.31
N ASP A 140 -5.71 3.72 -1.55
CA ASP A 140 -4.88 3.34 -2.69
C ASP A 140 -3.92 4.47 -3.05
N LEU A 141 -4.39 5.72 -3.00
CA LEU A 141 -3.57 6.90 -3.21
C LEU A 141 -2.51 7.09 -2.12
N VAL A 142 -2.89 6.95 -0.85
CA VAL A 142 -1.95 7.01 0.28
C VAL A 142 -0.90 5.92 0.16
N HIS A 143 -1.27 4.72 -0.27
CA HIS A 143 -0.30 3.64 -0.45
C HIS A 143 0.62 3.88 -1.64
N ALA A 144 0.08 4.37 -2.77
CA ALA A 144 0.86 4.70 -3.96
C ALA A 144 1.93 5.75 -3.65
N ASP A 145 1.58 6.70 -2.81
CA ASP A 145 2.41 7.79 -2.37
C ASP A 145 3.66 7.38 -1.56
N HIS A 146 3.62 6.21 -0.93
CA HIS A 146 4.76 5.62 -0.22
C HIS A 146 5.61 4.70 -1.10
N LEU A 147 5.22 4.47 -2.35
CA LEU A 147 6.04 3.72 -3.30
C LEU A 147 7.31 4.48 -3.66
N ARG A 148 8.32 3.73 -4.11
CA ARG A 148 9.59 4.27 -4.60
C ARG A 148 9.56 4.36 -6.12
N GLY A 149 10.51 5.11 -6.69
CA GLY A 149 10.69 5.20 -8.14
C GLY A 149 9.80 6.24 -8.83
N TRP A 150 9.15 7.11 -8.06
CA TRP A 150 8.39 8.22 -8.62
C TRP A 150 9.27 9.19 -9.42
N ARG A 151 8.74 9.65 -10.56
CA ARG A 151 9.24 10.86 -11.24
C ARG A 151 8.79 12.09 -10.45
N PRO A 152 9.64 13.11 -10.25
CA PRO A 152 9.29 14.27 -9.42
C PRO A 152 7.97 14.95 -9.80
N ARG A 153 7.71 15.15 -11.11
CA ARG A 153 6.46 15.76 -11.60
C ARG A 153 5.24 14.89 -11.33
N SER A 154 5.33 13.59 -11.60
CA SER A 154 4.24 12.63 -11.35
C SER A 154 3.92 12.52 -9.85
N HIS A 155 4.94 12.50 -8.99
CA HIS A 155 4.73 12.50 -7.54
C HIS A 155 4.06 13.80 -7.07
N GLY A 156 4.54 14.94 -7.57
CA GLY A 156 3.95 16.24 -7.29
C GLY A 156 2.47 16.31 -7.65
N LEU A 157 2.08 15.70 -8.78
CA LEU A 157 0.67 15.60 -9.18
C LEU A 157 -0.15 14.73 -8.22
N LEU A 158 0.34 13.54 -7.84
CA LEU A 158 -0.33 12.71 -6.83
C LEU A 158 -0.50 13.49 -5.51
N ARG A 159 0.54 14.20 -5.06
CA ARG A 159 0.51 15.03 -3.85
C ARG A 159 -0.51 16.16 -3.95
N ALA A 160 -0.62 16.80 -5.10
CA ALA A 160 -1.64 17.81 -5.35
C ALA A 160 -3.06 17.22 -5.26
N VAL A 161 -3.28 16.02 -5.81
CA VAL A 161 -4.56 15.30 -5.68
C VAL A 161 -4.87 14.99 -4.21
N LEU A 162 -3.90 14.45 -3.47
CA LEU A 162 -4.06 14.14 -2.04
C LEU A 162 -4.41 15.40 -1.23
N ALA A 163 -3.72 16.51 -1.46
CA ALA A 163 -3.98 17.78 -0.79
C ALA A 163 -5.37 18.33 -1.16
N ARG A 164 -5.74 18.31 -2.45
CA ARG A 164 -7.05 18.78 -2.92
C ARG A 164 -8.22 18.01 -2.30
N ARG A 165 -8.01 16.73 -1.99
CA ARG A 165 -8.96 15.83 -1.34
C ARG A 165 -8.90 15.87 0.20
N GLY A 166 -8.03 16.68 0.80
CA GLY A 166 -7.86 16.76 2.26
C GLY A 166 -7.28 15.48 2.88
N ILE A 167 -6.50 14.72 2.12
CA ILE A 167 -5.88 13.46 2.56
C ILE A 167 -4.46 13.72 3.11
N ALA A 168 -3.71 14.64 2.53
CA ALA A 168 -2.35 15.01 2.93
C ALA A 168 -2.33 16.37 3.64
#